data_AF-R7VK81-F1
#
_entry.id   AF-R7VK81-F1
#
_cell.length_a   1.000
_cell.length_b   1.000
_cell.length_c   1.000
_cell.angle_alpha   90.00
_cell.angle_beta   90.00
_cell.angle_gamma   90.00
#
_symmetry.space_group_name_H-M   'P 1'
#
loop_
_entity.id
_entity.type
_entity.pdbx_description
1 polymer ?
#
loop_
_entity_poly.entity_id
_entity_poly.type
_entity_poly.pdbx_seq_one_letter_code
_entity_poly.pdbx_strand_id
1 'polypeptide(L)'
;MDDGHTRIAHGLLEELMQVKKYKLSGREYAVLMVVLRKTYGYMKTEDWIALSQFELMTGIEKSNCRKVILSLVDRKILNRSVNGNDQKLSININVSEWLLESPSKQAAATKKQAKKQIWLNSTISESNSTISESNSTISESNSTTTIDKDNNNTLKDNVTTPVLTTPVEQFVSDDHSVELHEMVNQADQPVLENHIPDATEMVSQSDQPTDQPKTKTRKPSHKFTEADMAFALLMAQRIDAVNGTEEKRRNLNNWADELRKMREIDGRDPEQIAAVFNWCNQDDFWQTNIQSPATLRKKFAMLNGKCLKASANRNTSTTSTGWTGSDMATGTSNNVADLQQARADRQVQVFSELSTEDQGRIINGVFLELKNSFPGQFLKYEKQIAGWEDHERKRLYSDDDFRRLTARQIKNGLTTACKGEWLPSIGRLIQCCQPDLNELGLPGMEEAWQEACNHSHEVIQHRWSHEAVYLAGRRVGWHGIRSASGDIQVQRLKKIFTDAYQHLVDDTIRGADLRGEAIAALTDMRRQSEEEKATRYGQFLVQQEMDKQGIPQRMSGAEALKRMRAGL
;
A
#
# COMPACT_ATOMS: atom_id res chain seq x y z
N MET A 1 -4.36 -41.70 -14.47
CA MET A 1 -3.75 -40.41 -14.87
C MET A 1 -4.79 -39.31 -14.64
N ASP A 2 -5.42 -39.29 -13.47
CA ASP A 2 -6.79 -38.79 -13.38
C ASP A 2 -6.88 -37.29 -13.02
N ASP A 3 -5.76 -36.69 -12.59
CA ASP A 3 -5.61 -35.26 -12.26
C ASP A 3 -5.04 -34.41 -13.41
N GLY A 4 -4.99 -34.95 -14.63
CA GLY A 4 -4.46 -34.29 -15.81
C GLY A 4 -2.93 -34.21 -15.85
N HIS A 5 -2.38 -33.73 -16.99
CA HIS A 5 -0.94 -33.65 -17.24
C HIS A 5 -0.53 -32.30 -17.83
N THR A 6 0.69 -31.86 -17.51
CA THR A 6 1.27 -30.66 -18.12
C THR A 6 2.05 -31.03 -19.37
N ARG A 7 1.64 -30.52 -20.53
CA ARG A 7 2.31 -30.76 -21.81
C ARG A 7 3.44 -29.75 -22.00
N ILE A 8 4.66 -30.24 -22.20
CA ILE A 8 5.87 -29.43 -22.37
C ILE A 8 6.57 -29.90 -23.65
N ALA A 9 7.18 -28.99 -24.40
CA ALA A 9 8.00 -29.36 -25.55
C ALA A 9 9.25 -30.16 -25.10
N HIS A 10 9.57 -31.25 -25.79
CA HIS A 10 10.70 -32.13 -25.44
C HIS A 10 12.02 -31.35 -25.29
N GLY A 11 12.35 -30.48 -26.25
CA GLY A 11 13.56 -29.66 -26.17
C GLY A 11 13.60 -28.70 -24.97
N LEU A 12 12.46 -28.17 -24.54
CA LEU A 12 12.41 -27.35 -23.33
C LEU A 12 12.56 -28.21 -22.07
N LEU A 13 11.95 -29.40 -22.05
CA LEU A 13 12.05 -30.34 -20.94
C LEU A 13 13.48 -30.85 -20.75
N GLU A 14 14.17 -31.22 -21.83
CA GLU A 14 15.57 -31.65 -21.83
C GLU A 14 16.50 -30.55 -21.27
N GLU A 15 16.26 -29.30 -21.62
CA GLU A 15 17.05 -28.17 -21.11
C GLU A 15 16.72 -27.84 -19.64
N LEU A 16 15.46 -28.00 -19.23
CA LEU A 16 15.06 -27.91 -17.82
C LEU A 16 15.68 -29.04 -16.96
N MET A 17 15.96 -30.20 -17.54
CA MET A 17 16.67 -31.30 -16.87
C MET A 17 18.17 -31.01 -16.71
N GLN A 18 18.75 -30.13 -17.53
CA GLN A 18 20.15 -29.70 -17.43
C GLN A 18 20.39 -28.67 -16.31
N VAL A 19 19.76 -28.86 -15.13
CA VAL A 19 19.83 -27.97 -13.95
C VAL A 19 21.29 -27.70 -13.52
N LYS A 20 22.18 -28.70 -13.64
CA LYS A 20 23.61 -28.57 -13.33
C LYS A 20 24.37 -27.68 -14.30
N LYS A 21 24.06 -27.75 -15.61
CA LYS A 21 24.66 -26.90 -16.65
C LYS A 21 24.39 -25.44 -16.31
N TYR A 22 23.15 -25.11 -15.96
CA TYR A 22 22.76 -23.75 -15.61
C TYR A 22 22.97 -23.39 -14.12
N LYS A 23 23.62 -24.23 -13.29
CA LYS A 23 23.85 -23.96 -11.86
C LYS A 23 22.61 -23.40 -11.11
N LEU A 24 21.41 -23.89 -11.44
CA LEU A 24 20.17 -23.41 -10.83
C LEU A 24 20.09 -23.86 -9.36
N SER A 25 19.81 -22.92 -8.45
CA SER A 25 19.53 -23.25 -7.06
C SER A 25 18.21 -24.02 -6.94
N GLY A 26 18.06 -24.87 -5.92
CA GLY A 26 16.80 -25.58 -5.67
C GLY A 26 15.59 -24.63 -5.54
N ARG A 27 15.79 -23.41 -5.00
CA ARG A 27 14.76 -22.37 -4.95
C ARG A 27 14.44 -21.77 -6.32
N GLU A 28 15.46 -21.56 -7.15
CA GLU A 28 15.30 -21.09 -8.54
C GLU A 28 14.53 -22.12 -9.38
N TYR A 29 14.87 -23.39 -9.23
CA TYR A 29 14.17 -24.49 -9.90
C TYR A 29 12.71 -24.61 -9.44
N ALA A 30 12.43 -24.51 -8.13
CA ALA A 30 11.07 -24.55 -7.60
C ALA A 30 10.19 -23.42 -8.18
N VAL A 31 10.73 -22.19 -8.23
CA VAL A 31 10.03 -21.04 -8.84
C VAL A 31 9.79 -21.26 -10.34
N LEU A 32 10.78 -21.80 -11.05
CA LEU A 32 10.65 -22.13 -12.48
C LEU A 32 9.55 -23.17 -12.73
N MET A 33 9.48 -24.21 -11.90
CA MET A 33 8.43 -25.24 -11.98
C MET A 33 7.04 -24.67 -11.72
N VAL A 34 6.91 -23.68 -10.82
CA VAL A 34 5.63 -22.98 -10.60
C VAL A 34 5.21 -22.19 -11.83
N VAL A 35 6.13 -21.45 -12.46
CA VAL A 35 5.82 -20.74 -13.73
C VAL A 35 5.35 -21.75 -14.77
N LEU A 36 6.08 -22.85 -14.95
CA LEU A 36 5.73 -23.90 -15.90
C LEU A 36 4.33 -24.49 -15.64
N ARG A 37 4.02 -24.79 -14.37
CA ARG A 37 2.72 -25.34 -13.98
C ARG A 37 1.57 -24.35 -14.20
N LYS A 38 1.82 -23.05 -14.03
CA LYS A 38 0.83 -21.98 -14.20
C LYS A 38 0.65 -21.53 -15.65
N THR A 39 1.65 -21.72 -16.51
CA THR A 39 1.55 -21.40 -17.94
C THR A 39 1.17 -22.64 -18.75
N TYR A 40 2.12 -23.54 -18.98
CA TYR A 40 1.95 -24.75 -19.80
C TYR A 40 0.93 -25.72 -19.21
N GLY A 41 0.80 -25.77 -17.88
CA GLY A 41 -0.24 -26.56 -17.22
C GLY A 41 -1.67 -26.10 -17.51
N TYR A 42 -1.85 -24.89 -18.04
CA TYR A 42 -3.12 -24.32 -18.51
C TYR A 42 -3.12 -24.06 -20.03
N MET A 43 -2.17 -24.65 -20.77
CA MET A 43 -2.01 -24.45 -22.22
C MET A 43 -1.79 -22.98 -22.64
N LYS A 44 -1.07 -22.21 -21.81
CA LYS A 44 -0.67 -20.83 -22.09
C LYS A 44 0.85 -20.71 -22.20
N THR A 45 1.33 -19.76 -23.02
CA THR A 45 2.77 -19.42 -23.10
C THR A 45 3.20 -18.43 -22.03
N GLU A 46 2.29 -17.59 -21.56
CA GLU A 46 2.49 -16.59 -20.50
C GLU A 46 1.23 -16.43 -19.65
N ASP A 47 1.39 -16.10 -18.36
CA ASP A 47 0.25 -15.86 -17.47
C ASP A 47 0.55 -14.80 -16.40
N TRP A 48 -0.50 -14.22 -15.84
CA TRP A 48 -0.41 -13.29 -14.71
C TRP A 48 -0.31 -14.08 -13.41
N ILE A 49 0.85 -14.04 -12.75
CA ILE A 49 1.14 -14.88 -11.58
C ILE A 49 1.56 -14.01 -10.39
N ALA A 50 0.68 -13.92 -9.40
CA ALA A 50 0.91 -13.18 -8.16
C ALA A 50 1.96 -13.87 -7.26
N LEU A 51 2.72 -13.07 -6.50
CA LEU A 51 3.73 -13.59 -5.56
C LEU A 51 3.15 -14.50 -4.46
N SER A 52 1.89 -14.29 -4.07
CA SER A 52 1.18 -15.17 -3.13
C SER A 52 1.01 -16.59 -3.66
N GLN A 53 0.88 -16.77 -4.99
CA GLN A 53 0.77 -18.10 -5.58
C GLN A 53 2.11 -18.84 -5.54
N PHE A 54 3.23 -18.14 -5.69
CA PHE A 54 4.57 -18.73 -5.54
C PHE A 54 4.81 -19.18 -4.11
N GLU A 55 4.44 -18.36 -3.13
CA GLU A 55 4.55 -18.70 -1.72
C GLU A 55 3.72 -19.95 -1.36
N LEU A 56 2.47 -20.01 -1.84
CA LEU A 56 1.60 -21.17 -1.62
C LEU A 56 2.17 -22.47 -2.22
N MET A 57 2.73 -22.40 -3.42
CA MET A 57 3.19 -23.61 -4.13
C MET A 57 4.61 -24.04 -3.77
N THR A 58 5.50 -23.11 -3.44
CA THR A 58 6.92 -23.39 -3.13
C THR A 58 7.23 -23.40 -1.64
N GLY A 59 6.37 -22.82 -0.79
CA GLY A 59 6.66 -22.57 0.62
C GLY A 59 7.72 -21.48 0.86
N ILE A 60 8.14 -20.75 -0.18
CA ILE A 60 9.13 -19.69 -0.08
C ILE A 60 8.42 -18.34 0.14
N GLU A 61 8.86 -17.58 1.14
CA GLU A 61 8.33 -16.25 1.45
C GLU A 61 8.31 -15.31 0.22
N LYS A 62 7.26 -14.48 0.07
CA LYS A 62 7.07 -13.56 -1.07
C LYS A 62 8.30 -12.71 -1.40
N SER A 63 8.98 -12.20 -0.36
CA SER A 63 10.17 -11.34 -0.52
C SER A 63 11.33 -12.08 -1.20
N ASN A 64 11.50 -13.37 -0.88
CA ASN A 64 12.53 -14.23 -1.44
C ASN A 64 12.13 -14.75 -2.82
N CYS A 65 10.85 -15.09 -3.04
CA CYS A 65 10.32 -15.40 -4.36
C CYS A 65 10.59 -14.27 -5.36
N ARG A 66 10.35 -13.01 -4.96
CA ARG A 66 10.61 -11.85 -5.80
C ARG A 66 12.10 -11.76 -6.20
N LYS A 67 13.03 -11.95 -5.26
CA LYS A 67 14.48 -11.93 -5.54
C LYS A 67 14.87 -13.05 -6.53
N VAL A 68 14.31 -14.24 -6.35
CA VAL A 68 14.57 -15.41 -7.21
C VAL A 68 14.03 -15.17 -8.62
N ILE A 69 12.81 -14.64 -8.76
CA ILE A 69 12.22 -14.29 -10.07
C ILE A 69 13.12 -13.27 -10.78
N LEU A 70 13.56 -12.22 -10.10
CA LEU A 70 14.46 -11.21 -10.70
C LEU A 70 15.81 -11.81 -11.11
N SER A 71 16.37 -12.73 -10.32
CA SER A 71 17.59 -13.49 -10.67
C SER A 71 17.41 -14.30 -11.96
N LEU A 72 16.27 -14.98 -12.11
CA LEU A 72 15.96 -15.78 -13.31
C LEU A 72 15.71 -14.92 -14.55
N VAL A 73 15.11 -13.73 -14.37
CA VAL A 73 14.92 -12.75 -15.45
C VAL A 73 16.25 -12.15 -15.91
N ASP A 74 17.13 -11.80 -14.97
CA ASP A 74 18.48 -11.29 -15.28
C ASP A 74 19.33 -12.32 -16.04
N ARG A 75 19.08 -13.61 -15.77
CA ARG A 75 19.71 -14.74 -16.47
C ARG A 75 19.03 -15.14 -17.78
N LYS A 76 18.01 -14.37 -18.23
CA LYS A 76 17.24 -14.62 -19.45
C LYS A 76 16.53 -15.98 -19.51
N ILE A 77 16.28 -16.59 -18.35
CA ILE A 77 15.53 -17.86 -18.23
C ILE A 77 14.03 -17.59 -18.21
N LEU A 78 13.62 -16.50 -17.56
CA LEU A 78 12.23 -16.03 -17.53
C LEU A 78 12.08 -14.69 -18.23
N ASN A 79 10.97 -14.54 -18.94
CA ASN A 79 10.49 -13.27 -19.44
C ASN A 79 9.49 -12.69 -18.44
N ARG A 80 9.62 -11.40 -18.13
CA ARG A 80 8.77 -10.69 -17.16
C ARG A 80 8.29 -9.37 -17.74
N SER A 81 6.98 -9.19 -17.78
CA SER A 81 6.31 -7.91 -18.04
C SER A 81 5.58 -7.47 -16.77
N VAL A 82 5.58 -6.17 -16.48
CA VAL A 82 5.01 -5.61 -15.25
C VAL A 82 4.00 -4.54 -15.61
N ASN A 83 2.83 -4.58 -14.98
CA ASN A 83 1.83 -3.53 -15.05
C ASN A 83 1.40 -3.18 -13.62
N GLY A 84 1.96 -2.11 -13.06
CA GLY A 84 1.78 -1.77 -11.65
C GLY A 84 2.32 -2.86 -10.71
N ASN A 85 1.44 -3.42 -9.88
CA ASN A 85 1.78 -4.50 -8.94
C ASN A 85 1.64 -5.90 -9.54
N ASP A 86 1.00 -6.03 -10.70
CA ASP A 86 0.83 -7.30 -11.37
C ASP A 86 2.01 -7.60 -12.28
N GLN A 87 2.37 -8.88 -12.36
CA GLN A 87 3.45 -9.36 -13.20
C GLN A 87 2.98 -10.52 -14.07
N LYS A 88 3.31 -10.42 -15.35
CA LYS A 88 3.13 -11.47 -16.34
C LYS A 88 4.46 -12.19 -16.52
N LEU A 89 4.43 -13.51 -16.38
CA LEU A 89 5.64 -14.34 -16.44
C LEU A 89 5.50 -15.41 -17.52
N SER A 90 6.61 -15.68 -18.21
CA SER A 90 6.76 -16.78 -19.14
C SER A 90 8.18 -17.32 -19.14
N ILE A 91 8.34 -18.56 -19.63
CA ILE A 91 9.65 -19.18 -19.81
C ILE A 91 10.22 -18.69 -21.14
N ASN A 92 11.49 -18.29 -21.16
CA ASN A 92 12.16 -17.95 -22.40
C ASN A 92 12.47 -19.23 -23.20
N ILE A 93 11.81 -19.39 -24.35
CA ILE A 93 11.93 -20.57 -25.21
C ILE A 93 13.28 -20.59 -25.93
N ASN A 94 13.93 -19.43 -26.12
CA ASN A 94 15.25 -19.33 -26.73
C ASN A 94 16.33 -19.73 -25.71
N VAL A 95 16.54 -21.04 -25.54
CA VAL A 95 17.48 -21.58 -24.54
C VAL A 95 18.93 -21.13 -24.78
N SER A 96 19.30 -20.83 -26.02
CA SER A 96 20.62 -20.31 -26.39
C SER A 96 20.94 -18.96 -25.72
N GLU A 97 19.93 -18.20 -25.29
CA GLU A 97 20.11 -16.91 -24.62
C GLU A 97 20.30 -17.04 -23.09
N TRP A 98 20.11 -18.23 -22.53
CA TRP A 98 20.15 -18.43 -21.08
C TRP A 98 21.55 -18.28 -20.53
N LEU A 99 21.69 -17.47 -19.47
CA LEU A 99 22.98 -17.17 -18.87
C LEU A 99 23.29 -18.10 -17.70
N LEU A 100 24.52 -18.62 -17.71
CA LEU A 100 25.12 -19.43 -16.65
C LEU A 100 25.19 -18.68 -15.32
N GLU A 101 25.53 -17.39 -15.38
CA GLU A 101 25.64 -16.52 -14.22
C GLU A 101 24.99 -15.17 -14.50
N SER A 102 24.42 -14.58 -13.46
CA SER A 102 23.77 -13.27 -13.53
C SER A 102 24.81 -12.17 -13.82
N PRO A 103 24.60 -11.32 -14.85
CA PRO A 103 25.46 -10.16 -15.12
C PRO A 103 25.68 -9.28 -13.88
N SER A 104 24.65 -9.13 -13.04
CA SER A 104 24.74 -8.37 -11.78
C SER A 104 25.71 -8.98 -10.77
N LYS A 105 25.79 -10.33 -10.70
CA LYS A 105 26.73 -11.05 -9.83
C LYS A 105 28.17 -10.97 -10.36
N GLN A 106 28.37 -11.00 -11.67
CA GLN A 106 29.69 -10.82 -12.29
C GLN A 106 30.22 -9.40 -12.01
N ALA A 107 29.40 -8.37 -12.21
CA ALA A 107 29.77 -6.99 -11.89
C ALA A 107 30.09 -6.78 -10.39
N ALA A 108 29.36 -7.45 -9.49
CA ALA A 108 29.63 -7.41 -8.06
C ALA A 108 30.92 -8.15 -7.68
N ALA A 109 31.22 -9.29 -8.31
CA ALA A 109 32.45 -10.05 -8.10
C ALA A 109 33.68 -9.25 -8.56
N THR A 110 33.61 -8.61 -9.73
CA THR A 110 34.68 -7.73 -10.26
C THR A 110 34.91 -6.52 -9.36
N LYS A 111 33.84 -5.87 -8.86
CA LYS A 111 33.97 -4.78 -7.87
C LYS A 111 34.59 -5.26 -6.56
N LYS A 112 34.27 -6.48 -6.10
CA LYS A 112 34.83 -7.05 -4.87
C LYS A 112 36.31 -7.42 -5.04
N GLN A 113 36.71 -7.93 -6.21
CA GLN A 113 38.11 -8.18 -6.55
C GLN A 113 38.90 -6.86 -6.69
N ALA A 114 38.34 -5.83 -7.33
CA ALA A 114 38.97 -4.51 -7.41
C ALA A 114 39.17 -3.88 -6.02
N LYS A 115 38.18 -3.98 -5.13
CA LYS A 115 38.27 -3.48 -3.76
C LYS A 115 39.30 -4.24 -2.92
N LYS A 116 39.45 -5.56 -3.15
CA LYS A 116 40.48 -6.39 -2.53
C LYS A 116 41.89 -6.01 -3.01
N GLN A 117 42.08 -5.79 -4.30
CA GLN A 117 43.37 -5.33 -4.87
C GLN A 117 43.78 -3.94 -4.35
N ILE A 118 42.84 -3.00 -4.20
CA ILE A 118 43.10 -1.67 -3.62
C ILE A 118 43.55 -1.80 -2.15
N TRP A 119 42.91 -2.65 -1.36
CA TRP A 119 43.29 -2.88 0.04
C TRP A 119 44.69 -3.51 0.16
N LEU A 120 45.01 -4.51 -0.66
CA LEU A 120 46.34 -5.14 -0.70
C LEU A 120 47.47 -4.14 -1.06
N ASN A 121 47.23 -3.21 -1.97
CA ASN A 121 48.21 -2.20 -2.37
C ASN A 121 48.42 -1.11 -1.30
N SER A 122 47.39 -0.80 -0.50
CA SER A 122 47.51 0.09 0.66
C SER A 122 48.31 -0.55 1.81
N THR A 123 48.21 -1.87 2.02
CA THR A 123 48.97 -2.55 3.08
C THR A 123 50.47 -2.67 2.76
N ILE A 124 50.85 -2.72 1.49
CA ILE A 124 52.27 -2.77 1.06
C ILE A 124 52.96 -1.40 1.21
N SER A 125 52.20 -0.31 1.16
CA SER A 125 52.73 1.06 1.30
C SER A 125 52.98 1.48 2.76
N GLU A 126 52.34 0.83 3.74
CA GLU A 126 52.62 1.02 5.17
C GLU A 126 53.83 0.22 5.67
N SER A 127 54.23 -0.86 4.97
CA SER A 127 55.41 -1.66 5.32
C SER A 127 56.76 -1.07 4.87
N ASN A 128 56.75 -0.02 4.03
CA ASN A 128 57.97 0.64 3.54
C ASN A 128 58.30 1.97 4.25
N SER A 129 57.57 2.36 5.31
CA SER A 129 57.81 3.60 6.05
C SER A 129 58.63 3.44 7.35
N THR A 130 59.18 2.25 7.60
CA THR A 130 60.21 2.02 8.65
C THR A 130 61.42 1.35 8.05
N ILE A 131 62.24 2.12 7.33
CA ILE A 131 63.72 1.98 7.22
C ILE A 131 64.22 3.27 6.55
N SER A 132 65.32 3.80 7.09
CA SER A 132 66.15 4.93 6.63
C SER A 132 65.82 6.33 7.18
N GLU A 133 66.14 6.51 8.47
CA GLU A 133 66.93 7.68 8.86
C GLU A 133 68.32 7.55 8.23
N SER A 134 68.73 8.50 7.40
CA SER A 134 69.97 9.28 7.61
C SER A 134 70.29 10.19 6.41
N ASN A 135 70.68 11.42 6.78
CA ASN A 135 71.52 12.37 6.05
C ASN A 135 70.88 13.38 5.07
N SER A 136 70.73 14.59 5.62
CA SER A 136 71.52 15.79 5.26
C SER A 136 71.05 16.68 4.10
N THR A 137 70.56 17.86 4.52
CA THR A 137 70.87 19.24 4.08
C THR A 137 70.52 19.77 2.68
N ILE A 138 70.02 21.02 2.70
CA ILE A 138 70.13 22.10 1.67
C ILE A 138 69.18 21.87 0.46
N SER A 139 68.34 22.79 -0.02
CA SER A 139 68.11 24.23 0.17
C SER A 139 66.86 24.67 -0.62
N GLU A 140 66.34 25.84 -0.25
CA GLU A 140 65.88 26.92 -1.15
C GLU A 140 64.59 26.82 -2.00
N SER A 141 63.64 27.65 -1.56
CA SER A 141 62.87 28.68 -2.30
C SER A 141 61.85 28.35 -3.41
N ASN A 142 60.71 29.05 -3.19
CA ASN A 142 59.89 29.81 -4.13
C ASN A 142 58.64 29.16 -4.78
N SER A 143 57.51 29.63 -4.25
CA SER A 143 56.48 30.43 -4.96
C SER A 143 55.53 29.76 -5.98
N THR A 144 54.24 29.87 -5.62
CA THR A 144 53.06 30.20 -6.46
C THR A 144 52.74 29.19 -7.58
N THR A 145 51.57 28.55 -7.66
CA THR A 145 50.28 29.17 -8.03
C THR A 145 49.15 28.14 -7.90
N THR A 146 47.95 28.69 -7.76
CA THR A 146 46.61 28.17 -7.46
C THR A 146 45.94 27.14 -8.40
N ILE A 147 44.88 26.50 -7.87
CA ILE A 147 43.59 26.06 -8.48
C ILE A 147 43.29 24.53 -8.49
N ASP A 148 42.37 24.18 -7.58
CA ASP A 148 41.16 23.33 -7.64
C ASP A 148 41.13 21.78 -7.62
N LYS A 149 40.25 21.35 -6.69
CA LYS A 149 39.20 20.29 -6.74
C LYS A 149 39.44 18.92 -6.09
N ASP A 150 38.83 18.79 -4.92
CA ASP A 150 37.80 17.81 -4.51
C ASP A 150 38.04 16.31 -4.71
N ASN A 151 38.08 15.56 -3.60
CA ASN A 151 36.95 14.68 -3.22
C ASN A 151 37.12 13.94 -1.89
N ASN A 152 35.96 13.77 -1.24
CA ASN A 152 35.70 13.02 -0.01
C ASN A 152 35.72 11.50 -0.20
N ASN A 153 36.14 10.76 0.84
CA ASN A 153 35.40 9.59 1.37
C ASN A 153 36.06 8.99 2.63
N THR A 154 35.25 8.59 3.62
CA THR A 154 35.30 7.31 4.40
C THR A 154 34.38 7.42 5.65
N LEU A 155 33.34 6.61 5.82
CA LEU A 155 33.25 5.18 6.21
C LEU A 155 33.86 4.86 7.59
N LYS A 156 33.00 4.32 8.47
CA LYS A 156 33.38 3.47 9.60
C LYS A 156 32.82 2.05 9.38
N ASP A 157 33.73 1.12 9.52
CA ASP A 157 33.63 -0.32 9.83
C ASP A 157 33.21 -0.53 11.32
N ASN A 158 32.82 -1.67 11.89
CA ASN A 158 32.60 -3.09 11.51
C ASN A 158 32.19 -3.83 12.84
N VAL A 159 32.01 -5.17 12.80
CA VAL A 159 32.15 -6.23 13.87
C VAL A 159 31.03 -7.29 13.76
N THR A 160 31.15 -8.62 13.98
CA THR A 160 32.10 -9.74 13.72
C THR A 160 31.52 -11.01 14.40
N THR A 161 31.18 -12.07 13.62
CA THR A 161 31.33 -13.58 13.75
C THR A 161 31.13 -14.35 15.11
N PRO A 162 31.26 -15.72 15.27
CA PRO A 162 31.68 -16.82 14.33
C PRO A 162 31.13 -18.32 14.49
N VAL A 163 31.57 -19.20 13.54
CA VAL A 163 31.83 -20.71 13.44
C VAL A 163 30.72 -21.81 13.59
N LEU A 164 30.76 -23.11 13.13
CA LEU A 164 31.74 -24.18 12.70
C LEU A 164 30.99 -25.32 11.87
N THR A 165 31.35 -25.69 10.60
CA THR A 165 32.00 -26.93 10.00
C THR A 165 31.31 -28.34 9.93
N THR A 166 31.04 -28.84 8.69
CA THR A 166 31.26 -30.17 7.94
C THR A 166 31.13 -31.60 8.58
N PRO A 167 31.23 -32.78 7.86
CA PRO A 167 31.16 -33.20 6.41
C PRO A 167 30.27 -34.50 6.12
N VAL A 168 29.73 -34.76 4.90
CA VAL A 168 30.10 -35.65 3.74
C VAL A 168 30.21 -37.19 3.95
N GLU A 169 29.41 -38.00 3.21
CA GLU A 169 29.86 -39.19 2.42
C GLU A 169 28.77 -39.74 1.45
N GLN A 170 29.13 -40.69 0.59
CA GLN A 170 28.83 -40.80 -0.86
C GLN A 170 28.50 -42.27 -1.28
N PHE A 171 28.08 -42.49 -2.55
CA PHE A 171 28.02 -43.76 -3.33
C PHE A 171 26.78 -44.68 -3.12
N VAL A 172 26.21 -45.47 -4.07
CA VAL A 172 26.55 -45.99 -5.41
C VAL A 172 25.26 -46.16 -6.25
N SER A 173 25.41 -46.14 -7.58
CA SER A 173 24.46 -46.53 -8.64
C SER A 173 24.16 -48.03 -8.68
N ASP A 174 23.08 -48.45 -9.34
CA ASP A 174 23.13 -49.58 -10.28
C ASP A 174 21.96 -49.56 -11.28
N ASP A 175 22.28 -50.07 -12.45
CA ASP A 175 21.63 -50.03 -13.75
C ASP A 175 20.79 -51.31 -13.98
N HIS A 176 19.75 -51.24 -14.83
CA HIS A 176 19.52 -52.19 -15.93
C HIS A 176 18.17 -51.99 -16.64
N SER A 177 18.28 -51.89 -17.95
CA SER A 177 17.21 -51.88 -18.96
C SER A 177 16.74 -53.29 -19.29
N VAL A 178 15.47 -53.46 -19.68
CA VAL A 178 15.09 -54.45 -20.70
C VAL A 178 13.90 -53.96 -21.52
N GLU A 179 13.96 -54.27 -22.79
CA GLU A 179 13.14 -53.83 -23.93
C GLU A 179 12.23 -54.99 -24.39
N LEU A 180 11.17 -54.65 -25.16
CA LEU A 180 10.63 -55.35 -26.35
C LEU A 180 9.12 -55.74 -26.41
N HIS A 181 8.57 -55.34 -27.56
CA HIS A 181 7.58 -56.00 -28.45
C HIS A 181 6.06 -55.74 -28.33
N GLU A 182 5.62 -54.73 -29.09
CA GLU A 182 4.76 -54.77 -30.31
C GLU A 182 3.75 -55.92 -30.51
N MET A 183 2.49 -55.56 -30.81
CA MET A 183 1.64 -56.21 -31.83
C MET A 183 0.46 -55.31 -32.24
N VAL A 184 0.10 -55.43 -33.52
CA VAL A 184 -0.75 -54.60 -34.40
C VAL A 184 -2.24 -54.97 -34.30
N ASN A 185 -3.18 -54.03 -34.54
CA ASN A 185 -4.25 -54.19 -35.56
C ASN A 185 -5.19 -52.97 -35.76
N GLN A 186 -5.64 -52.88 -37.02
CA GLN A 186 -6.27 -51.82 -37.81
C GLN A 186 -7.75 -51.45 -37.54
N ALA A 187 -8.14 -50.30 -38.16
CA ALA A 187 -9.46 -49.90 -38.72
C ALA A 187 -10.59 -49.52 -37.73
N ASP A 188 -11.47 -48.53 -37.93
CA ASP A 188 -11.99 -47.85 -39.14
C ASP A 188 -12.37 -46.38 -38.85
N GLN A 189 -12.35 -45.55 -39.90
CA GLN A 189 -12.99 -44.23 -40.05
C GLN A 189 -14.32 -44.41 -40.82
N PRO A 190 -15.34 -43.52 -40.73
CA PRO A 190 -15.32 -42.33 -41.61
C PRO A 190 -15.99 -41.03 -41.09
N VAL A 191 -15.60 -39.99 -41.82
CA VAL A 191 -16.01 -38.58 -41.90
C VAL A 191 -17.46 -38.40 -42.39
N LEU A 192 -18.15 -37.33 -41.98
CA LEU A 192 -19.09 -36.62 -42.86
C LEU A 192 -19.16 -35.12 -42.55
N GLU A 193 -19.27 -34.33 -43.62
CA GLU A 193 -19.19 -32.88 -43.72
C GLU A 193 -20.38 -32.34 -44.55
N ASN A 194 -20.79 -31.08 -44.29
CA ASN A 194 -21.70 -30.18 -45.07
C ASN A 194 -23.21 -30.59 -45.11
N HIS A 195 -24.22 -29.71 -45.19
CA HIS A 195 -24.36 -28.40 -45.83
C HIS A 195 -25.67 -27.67 -45.40
N ILE A 196 -25.77 -26.39 -45.78
CA ILE A 196 -26.91 -25.43 -45.69
C ILE A 196 -27.98 -25.76 -46.76
N PRO A 197 -29.22 -25.21 -46.67
CA PRO A 197 -29.79 -24.57 -47.85
C PRO A 197 -30.53 -23.23 -47.63
N ASP A 198 -30.72 -22.58 -48.78
CA ASP A 198 -31.13 -21.20 -49.10
C ASP A 198 -32.61 -21.12 -49.60
N ALA A 199 -33.04 -19.92 -49.98
CA ALA A 199 -34.34 -19.25 -50.04
C ALA A 199 -35.46 -19.61 -51.09
N THR A 200 -36.57 -18.85 -50.95
CA THR A 200 -37.56 -18.34 -51.97
C THR A 200 -38.66 -19.30 -52.48
N GLU A 201 -39.93 -18.97 -52.83
CA GLU A 201 -40.71 -17.73 -53.08
C GLU A 201 -42.24 -18.05 -53.26
N MET A 202 -43.10 -17.01 -53.38
CA MET A 202 -44.41 -16.88 -54.11
C MET A 202 -45.75 -16.59 -53.36
N VAL A 203 -46.08 -15.29 -53.26
CA VAL A 203 -47.20 -14.49 -53.88
C VAL A 203 -48.69 -14.96 -53.87
N SER A 204 -49.60 -14.05 -53.45
CA SER A 204 -50.84 -13.63 -54.16
C SER A 204 -51.50 -12.36 -53.56
N GLN A 205 -52.12 -11.52 -54.41
CA GLN A 205 -52.48 -10.08 -54.26
C GLN A 205 -54.00 -9.78 -54.01
N SER A 206 -54.31 -8.47 -53.87
CA SER A 206 -55.58 -7.69 -54.00
C SER A 206 -56.44 -7.52 -52.74
N ASP A 207 -57.03 -6.39 -52.35
CA ASP A 207 -57.15 -4.99 -52.84
C ASP A 207 -57.47 -4.04 -51.65
N GLN A 208 -57.20 -2.73 -51.80
CA GLN A 208 -57.56 -1.60 -50.90
C GLN A 208 -58.72 -0.80 -51.55
N PRO A 209 -59.61 -0.09 -50.79
CA PRO A 209 -59.21 1.25 -50.31
C PRO A 209 -59.87 1.80 -49.01
N THR A 210 -59.14 2.77 -48.42
CA THR A 210 -59.55 3.93 -47.58
C THR A 210 -60.14 3.71 -46.19
N ASP A 211 -59.37 4.00 -45.12
CA ASP A 211 -59.36 5.27 -44.36
C ASP A 211 -58.56 5.12 -43.03
N GLN A 212 -57.69 6.06 -42.68
CA GLN A 212 -56.89 6.06 -41.43
C GLN A 212 -57.58 6.89 -40.31
N PRO A 213 -57.18 6.85 -39.02
CA PRO A 213 -56.61 5.78 -38.20
C PRO A 213 -57.35 5.66 -36.83
N LYS A 214 -57.51 4.44 -36.29
CA LYS A 214 -57.73 4.23 -34.84
C LYS A 214 -56.75 3.18 -34.33
N THR A 215 -55.71 3.66 -33.66
CA THR A 215 -54.72 2.87 -32.93
C THR A 215 -55.40 2.01 -31.86
N LYS A 216 -55.46 0.69 -32.10
CA LYS A 216 -55.70 -0.29 -31.03
C LYS A 216 -54.35 -0.81 -30.54
N THR A 217 -53.79 -0.12 -29.55
CA THR A 217 -52.65 -0.63 -28.79
C THR A 217 -53.12 -1.84 -27.97
N ARG A 218 -52.62 -3.03 -28.31
CA ARG A 218 -52.74 -4.21 -27.46
C ARG A 218 -51.89 -3.96 -26.21
N LYS A 219 -52.53 -3.72 -25.06
CA LYS A 219 -51.86 -3.65 -23.75
C LYS A 219 -51.30 -5.04 -23.39
N PRO A 220 -50.02 -5.18 -23.02
CA PRO A 220 -49.57 -6.37 -22.33
C PRO A 220 -50.05 -6.29 -20.87
N SER A 221 -50.81 -7.31 -20.45
CA SER A 221 -51.30 -7.48 -19.08
C SER A 221 -50.16 -7.97 -18.19
N HIS A 222 -49.31 -7.05 -17.75
CA HIS A 222 -48.36 -7.32 -16.68
C HIS A 222 -48.98 -6.93 -15.34
N LYS A 223 -48.94 -7.83 -14.36
CA LYS A 223 -49.64 -7.69 -13.07
C LYS A 223 -48.95 -6.73 -12.09
N PHE A 224 -47.71 -6.32 -12.36
CA PHE A 224 -46.87 -5.50 -11.49
C PHE A 224 -46.88 -4.03 -11.91
N THR A 225 -46.60 -3.13 -10.96
CA THR A 225 -46.58 -1.67 -11.18
C THR A 225 -45.22 -1.24 -11.75
N GLU A 226 -45.15 -0.04 -12.34
CA GLU A 226 -43.90 0.58 -12.78
C GLU A 226 -42.86 0.69 -11.64
N ALA A 227 -43.32 0.97 -10.43
CA ALA A 227 -42.47 0.99 -9.23
C ALA A 227 -41.81 -0.37 -8.92
N ASP A 228 -42.51 -1.49 -9.16
CA ASP A 228 -41.95 -2.85 -8.98
C ASP A 228 -40.86 -3.13 -10.02
N MET A 229 -41.10 -2.69 -11.25
CA MET A 229 -40.12 -2.83 -12.32
C MET A 229 -38.88 -1.97 -12.06
N ALA A 230 -39.06 -0.72 -11.63
CA ALA A 230 -37.96 0.15 -11.25
C ALA A 230 -37.12 -0.43 -10.11
N PHE A 231 -37.77 -1.04 -9.11
CA PHE A 231 -37.05 -1.66 -8.00
C PHE A 231 -36.36 -2.97 -8.42
N ALA A 232 -36.96 -3.77 -9.30
CA ALA A 232 -36.31 -4.94 -9.88
C ALA A 232 -35.04 -4.58 -10.66
N LEU A 233 -35.06 -3.47 -11.41
CA LEU A 233 -33.89 -2.93 -12.12
C LEU A 233 -32.79 -2.48 -11.16
N LEU A 234 -33.15 -1.73 -10.10
CA LEU A 234 -32.21 -1.30 -9.07
C LEU A 234 -31.55 -2.50 -8.39
N MET A 235 -32.33 -3.51 -8.03
CA MET A 235 -31.81 -4.76 -7.45
C MET A 235 -30.83 -5.45 -8.39
N ALA A 236 -31.14 -5.56 -9.67
CA ALA A 236 -30.26 -6.19 -10.65
C ALA A 236 -28.94 -5.43 -10.79
N GLN A 237 -29.00 -4.09 -10.94
CA GLN A 237 -27.83 -3.24 -11.04
C GLN A 237 -26.92 -3.36 -9.80
N ARG A 238 -27.51 -3.43 -8.60
CA ARG A 238 -26.75 -3.56 -7.36
C ARG A 238 -26.08 -4.93 -7.24
N ILE A 239 -26.78 -5.99 -7.62
CA ILE A 239 -26.24 -7.36 -7.59
C ILE A 239 -25.10 -7.51 -8.62
N ASP A 240 -25.21 -6.89 -9.79
CA ASP A 240 -24.15 -6.89 -10.81
C ASP A 240 -22.88 -6.18 -10.35
N ALA A 241 -23.04 -5.05 -9.66
CA ALA A 241 -21.92 -4.31 -9.09
C ALA A 241 -21.12 -5.13 -8.07
N VAL A 242 -21.77 -6.07 -7.36
CA VAL A 242 -21.14 -6.92 -6.33
C VAL A 242 -20.56 -8.20 -6.93
N ASN A 243 -21.27 -8.85 -7.87
CA ASN A 243 -20.90 -10.18 -8.38
C ASN A 243 -20.05 -10.16 -9.67
N GLY A 244 -19.89 -9.01 -10.32
CA GLY A 244 -19.00 -8.82 -11.49
C GLY A 244 -19.37 -9.65 -12.72
N THR A 245 -20.55 -10.27 -12.76
CA THR A 245 -21.01 -11.14 -13.85
C THR A 245 -22.41 -10.72 -14.30
N GLU A 246 -22.54 -10.34 -15.58
CA GLU A 246 -23.85 -10.19 -16.22
C GLU A 246 -24.41 -11.59 -16.47
N GLU A 247 -25.21 -12.09 -15.54
CA GLU A 247 -25.94 -13.35 -15.71
C GLU A 247 -26.83 -13.25 -16.96
N LYS A 248 -26.44 -13.93 -18.04
CA LYS A 248 -27.16 -13.91 -19.32
C LYS A 248 -28.60 -14.39 -19.12
N ARG A 249 -29.52 -13.41 -19.10
CA ARG A 249 -31.01 -13.48 -19.05
C ARG A 249 -31.64 -13.62 -17.65
N ARG A 250 -31.47 -12.63 -16.78
CA ARG A 250 -32.42 -12.41 -15.66
C ARG A 250 -33.80 -12.01 -16.20
N ASN A 251 -34.85 -12.70 -15.75
CA ASN A 251 -36.22 -12.38 -16.10
C ASN A 251 -36.77 -11.27 -15.18
N LEU A 252 -36.57 -10.01 -15.57
CA LEU A 252 -36.99 -8.83 -14.82
C LEU A 252 -38.51 -8.77 -14.58
N ASN A 253 -39.32 -9.34 -15.49
CA ASN A 253 -40.77 -9.41 -15.30
C ASN A 253 -41.14 -10.34 -14.13
N ASN A 254 -40.41 -11.45 -13.95
CA ASN A 254 -40.60 -12.33 -12.80
C ASN A 254 -40.13 -11.66 -11.49
N TRP A 255 -39.07 -10.86 -11.56
CA TRP A 255 -38.56 -10.10 -10.42
C TRP A 255 -39.56 -9.04 -9.95
N ALA A 256 -40.12 -8.29 -10.89
CA ALA A 256 -41.17 -7.31 -10.60
C ALA A 256 -42.44 -7.98 -10.05
N ASP A 257 -42.82 -9.17 -10.55
CA ASP A 257 -43.94 -9.94 -10.00
C ASP A 257 -43.66 -10.43 -8.57
N GLU A 258 -42.44 -10.86 -8.23
CA GLU A 258 -42.09 -11.22 -6.86
C GLU A 258 -42.12 -10.02 -5.90
N LEU A 259 -41.70 -8.84 -6.33
CA LEU A 259 -41.80 -7.61 -5.52
C LEU A 259 -43.25 -7.18 -5.32
N ARG A 260 -44.06 -7.28 -6.37
CA ARG A 260 -45.51 -7.11 -6.27
C ARG A 260 -46.10 -8.08 -5.24
N LYS A 261 -45.72 -9.36 -5.26
CA LYS A 261 -46.19 -10.33 -4.26
C LYS A 261 -45.75 -9.96 -2.84
N MET A 262 -44.54 -9.43 -2.65
CA MET A 262 -44.11 -8.94 -1.34
C MET A 262 -44.97 -7.77 -0.84
N ARG A 263 -45.38 -6.86 -1.73
CA ARG A 263 -46.26 -5.73 -1.37
C ARG A 263 -47.71 -6.16 -1.15
N GLU A 264 -48.30 -6.86 -2.11
CA GLU A 264 -49.74 -7.13 -2.16
C GLU A 264 -50.15 -8.40 -1.40
N ILE A 265 -49.32 -9.44 -1.41
CA ILE A 265 -49.64 -10.72 -0.76
C ILE A 265 -49.04 -10.75 0.64
N ASP A 266 -47.75 -10.43 0.77
CA ASP A 266 -47.08 -10.48 2.08
C ASP A 266 -47.35 -9.20 2.92
N GLY A 267 -48.05 -8.21 2.36
CA GLY A 267 -48.44 -6.98 3.05
C GLY A 267 -47.26 -6.11 3.50
N ARG A 268 -46.11 -6.19 2.81
CA ARG A 268 -44.89 -5.49 3.21
C ARG A 268 -44.81 -4.12 2.56
N ASP A 269 -44.40 -3.15 3.35
CA ASP A 269 -44.21 -1.80 2.89
C ASP A 269 -43.01 -1.70 1.92
N PRO A 270 -43.13 -1.04 0.75
CA PRO A 270 -42.04 -0.93 -0.22
C PRO A 270 -40.76 -0.32 0.35
N GLU A 271 -40.87 0.65 1.26
CA GLU A 271 -39.71 1.27 1.90
C GLU A 271 -39.03 0.28 2.84
N GLN A 272 -39.80 -0.53 3.58
CA GLN A 272 -39.27 -1.60 4.40
C GLN A 272 -38.54 -2.66 3.55
N ILE A 273 -39.06 -2.99 2.37
CA ILE A 273 -38.38 -3.93 1.47
C ILE A 273 -37.04 -3.37 1.00
N ALA A 274 -37.01 -2.09 0.62
CA ALA A 274 -35.78 -1.40 0.23
C ALA A 274 -34.77 -1.31 1.38
N ALA A 275 -35.23 -1.00 2.60
CA ALA A 275 -34.36 -0.91 3.78
C ALA A 275 -33.70 -2.26 4.10
N VAL A 276 -34.46 -3.36 4.09
CA VAL A 276 -33.93 -4.70 4.32
C VAL A 276 -32.97 -5.12 3.22
N PHE A 277 -33.28 -4.82 1.94
CA PHE A 277 -32.38 -5.10 0.83
C PHE A 277 -31.06 -4.33 0.96
N ASN A 278 -31.11 -3.03 1.24
CA ASN A 278 -29.92 -2.19 1.42
C ASN A 278 -29.07 -2.67 2.59
N TRP A 279 -29.70 -3.05 3.71
CA TRP A 279 -29.00 -3.65 4.86
C TRP A 279 -28.29 -4.95 4.48
N CYS A 280 -28.93 -5.84 3.70
CA CYS A 280 -28.30 -7.07 3.23
C CYS A 280 -27.12 -6.82 2.28
N ASN A 281 -27.17 -5.75 1.47
CA ASN A 281 -26.09 -5.39 0.54
C ASN A 281 -24.92 -4.66 1.19
N GLN A 282 -25.02 -4.32 2.48
CA GLN A 282 -23.91 -3.76 3.26
C GLN A 282 -23.12 -4.86 4.00
N ASP A 283 -23.66 -6.08 4.04
CA ASP A 283 -23.10 -7.20 4.78
C ASP A 283 -22.55 -8.23 3.80
N ASP A 284 -21.26 -8.54 3.93
CA ASP A 284 -20.55 -9.46 3.02
C ASP A 284 -21.16 -10.86 2.99
N PHE A 285 -21.77 -11.30 4.08
CA PHE A 285 -22.41 -12.60 4.17
C PHE A 285 -23.79 -12.60 3.52
N TRP A 286 -24.60 -11.56 3.71
CA TRP A 286 -25.95 -11.50 3.15
C TRP A 286 -25.99 -11.12 1.68
N GLN A 287 -25.07 -10.29 1.18
CA GLN A 287 -25.06 -9.88 -0.23
C GLN A 287 -24.86 -11.09 -1.17
N THR A 288 -23.98 -12.03 -0.83
CA THR A 288 -23.76 -13.26 -1.62
C THR A 288 -24.97 -14.21 -1.54
N ASN A 289 -25.75 -14.12 -0.47
CA ASN A 289 -26.90 -14.99 -0.20
C ASN A 289 -28.23 -14.48 -0.76
N ILE A 290 -28.33 -13.19 -1.08
CA ILE A 290 -29.56 -12.53 -1.57
C ILE A 290 -29.36 -12.05 -3.01
N GLN A 291 -29.42 -12.99 -3.96
CA GLN A 291 -29.19 -12.74 -5.38
C GLN A 291 -30.47 -12.54 -6.23
N SER A 292 -31.66 -12.52 -5.61
CA SER A 292 -32.92 -12.26 -6.31
C SER A 292 -34.04 -11.82 -5.37
N PRO A 293 -35.11 -11.17 -5.88
CA PRO A 293 -36.30 -10.88 -5.09
C PRO A 293 -36.95 -12.12 -4.46
N ALA A 294 -36.89 -13.28 -5.13
CA ALA A 294 -37.41 -14.54 -4.60
C ALA A 294 -36.65 -15.01 -3.35
N THR A 295 -35.31 -14.90 -3.34
CA THR A 295 -34.50 -15.26 -2.17
C THR A 295 -34.66 -14.25 -1.04
N LEU A 296 -34.80 -12.95 -1.37
CA LEU A 296 -35.14 -11.90 -0.42
C LEU A 296 -36.49 -12.19 0.25
N ARG A 297 -37.54 -12.45 -0.53
CA ARG A 297 -38.89 -12.74 -0.04
C ARG A 297 -38.92 -13.91 0.94
N LYS A 298 -38.23 -15.01 0.59
CA LYS A 298 -38.15 -16.24 1.40
C LYS A 298 -37.47 -16.01 2.76
N LYS A 299 -36.43 -15.16 2.81
CA LYS A 299 -35.66 -14.89 4.04
C LYS A 299 -36.10 -13.62 4.78
N PHE A 300 -37.08 -12.88 4.25
CA PHE A 300 -37.40 -11.53 4.69
C PHE A 300 -37.76 -11.40 6.17
N ALA A 301 -38.59 -12.30 6.72
CA ALA A 301 -39.01 -12.19 8.12
C ALA A 301 -37.80 -12.26 9.09
N MET A 302 -36.85 -13.14 8.80
CA MET A 302 -35.60 -13.25 9.54
C MET A 302 -34.71 -12.01 9.36
N LEU A 303 -34.56 -11.53 8.11
CA LEU A 303 -33.72 -10.38 7.79
C LEU A 303 -34.26 -9.08 8.38
N ASN A 304 -35.58 -8.86 8.30
CA ASN A 304 -36.26 -7.74 8.90
C ASN A 304 -36.10 -7.73 10.43
N GLY A 305 -36.24 -8.91 11.08
CA GLY A 305 -35.99 -9.03 12.52
C GLY A 305 -34.54 -8.71 12.92
N LYS A 306 -33.55 -9.08 12.09
CA LYS A 306 -32.14 -8.71 12.32
C LYS A 306 -31.89 -7.22 12.08
N CYS A 307 -32.45 -6.65 11.01
CA CYS A 307 -32.36 -5.23 10.68
C CYS A 307 -32.95 -4.36 11.80
N LEU A 308 -34.14 -4.70 12.30
CA LEU A 308 -34.80 -3.98 13.40
C LEU A 308 -34.01 -4.06 14.71
N LYS A 309 -33.44 -5.23 15.06
CA LYS A 309 -32.57 -5.37 16.24
C LYS A 309 -31.30 -4.54 16.12
N ALA A 310 -30.70 -4.50 14.93
CA ALA A 310 -29.52 -3.67 14.66
C ALA A 310 -29.84 -2.18 14.75
N SER A 311 -31.05 -1.76 14.36
CA SER A 311 -31.51 -0.37 14.51
C SER A 311 -31.94 -0.02 15.94
N ALA A 312 -32.52 -0.95 16.70
CA ALA A 312 -32.88 -0.75 18.10
C ALA A 312 -31.65 -0.57 19.00
N ASN A 313 -30.57 -1.33 18.74
CA ASN A 313 -29.30 -1.20 19.48
C ASN A 313 -28.57 0.12 19.21
N ARG A 314 -28.96 0.88 18.16
CA ARG A 314 -28.46 2.25 17.91
C ARG A 314 -29.22 3.31 18.71
N ASN A 315 -30.43 3.01 19.19
CA ASN A 315 -31.35 3.99 19.78
C ASN A 315 -31.51 3.86 21.31
N THR A 316 -31.11 2.76 21.93
CA THR A 316 -31.18 2.56 23.39
C THR A 316 -30.03 3.20 24.18
N SER A 317 -29.16 3.96 23.52
CA SER A 317 -28.08 4.74 24.15
C SER A 317 -28.51 6.16 24.55
N THR A 318 -29.80 6.47 24.53
CA THR A 318 -30.31 7.80 24.83
C THR A 318 -31.57 7.69 25.70
N THR A 319 -31.55 8.36 26.84
CA THR A 319 -32.64 8.57 27.83
C THR A 319 -32.61 7.65 29.06
N SER A 320 -31.91 8.09 30.12
CA SER A 320 -32.40 8.16 31.52
C SER A 320 -31.23 8.20 32.53
N THR A 321 -30.74 9.39 32.87
CA THR A 321 -30.08 9.65 34.15
C THR A 321 -30.74 10.87 34.80
N GLY A 322 -31.70 10.60 35.70
CA GLY A 322 -32.01 11.49 36.81
C GLY A 322 -31.37 10.90 38.06
N TRP A 323 -30.32 11.53 38.57
CA TRP A 323 -29.66 11.19 39.83
C TRP A 323 -30.33 11.95 40.99
N THR A 324 -30.60 11.27 42.10
CA THR A 324 -30.62 11.89 43.43
C THR A 324 -29.80 11.03 44.40
N GLY A 325 -28.67 11.60 44.84
CA GLY A 325 -28.05 11.49 46.16
C GLY A 325 -27.94 10.15 46.89
N SER A 326 -26.67 9.78 47.13
CA SER A 326 -26.14 8.98 48.26
C SER A 326 -26.50 7.50 48.34
N ASP A 327 -25.58 6.63 47.92
CA ASP A 327 -24.69 5.88 48.83
C ASP A 327 -23.82 4.86 48.08
N MET A 328 -22.58 4.75 48.55
CA MET A 328 -21.59 3.66 48.43
C MET A 328 -21.30 2.93 47.09
N ALA A 329 -19.98 2.81 46.87
CA ALA A 329 -19.24 1.73 46.23
C ALA A 329 -18.78 1.93 44.76
N THR A 330 -17.46 2.11 44.67
CA THR A 330 -16.54 1.57 43.66
C THR A 330 -16.73 1.91 42.18
N GLY A 331 -15.75 2.63 41.64
CA GLY A 331 -15.21 2.29 40.32
C GLY A 331 -15.57 3.22 39.16
N THR A 332 -14.57 3.98 38.75
CA THR A 332 -14.17 4.15 37.34
C THR A 332 -14.88 5.23 36.50
N SER A 333 -14.14 6.35 36.38
CA SER A 333 -13.74 7.04 35.14
C SER A 333 -14.83 7.53 34.17
N ASN A 334 -15.03 8.85 34.20
CA ASN A 334 -15.63 9.64 33.12
C ASN A 334 -14.75 9.56 31.86
N ASN A 335 -15.24 8.93 30.79
CA ASN A 335 -14.56 8.96 29.49
C ASN A 335 -14.95 10.24 28.73
N VAL A 336 -14.11 11.26 28.90
CA VAL A 336 -14.05 12.48 28.08
C VAL A 336 -13.64 12.18 26.62
N ALA A 337 -13.25 10.93 26.33
CA ALA A 337 -12.78 10.47 25.02
C ALA A 337 -13.85 10.48 23.91
N ASP A 338 -15.14 10.27 24.21
CA ASP A 338 -16.15 10.08 23.15
C ASP A 338 -16.59 11.40 22.46
N LEU A 339 -16.47 12.54 23.15
CA LEU A 339 -16.66 13.86 22.54
C LEU A 339 -15.43 14.32 21.73
N GLN A 340 -14.27 13.71 21.96
CA GLN A 340 -13.08 13.89 21.12
C GLN A 340 -13.11 12.95 19.90
N GLN A 341 -13.66 11.74 20.06
CA GLN A 341 -13.78 10.75 18.98
C GLN A 341 -14.80 11.17 17.89
N ALA A 342 -15.95 11.76 18.27
CA ALA A 342 -16.92 12.29 17.29
C ALA A 342 -16.45 13.56 16.56
N ARG A 343 -15.42 14.24 17.08
CA ARG A 343 -14.74 15.35 16.41
C ARG A 343 -13.62 14.85 15.48
N ALA A 344 -13.10 13.65 15.72
CA ALA A 344 -12.08 12.98 14.92
C ALA A 344 -12.63 12.37 13.60
N ASP A 345 -13.94 12.13 13.50
CA ASP A 345 -14.58 11.54 12.30
C ASP A 345 -14.90 12.55 11.17
N ARG A 346 -14.46 13.81 11.29
CA ARG A 346 -14.20 14.64 10.10
C ARG A 346 -12.85 14.29 9.50
N GLN A 347 -12.63 13.01 9.16
CA GLN A 347 -11.46 12.65 8.38
C GLN A 347 -11.62 13.26 6.99
N VAL A 348 -10.74 14.23 6.67
CA VAL A 348 -10.64 14.79 5.34
C VAL A 348 -10.03 13.70 4.44
N GLN A 349 -10.89 12.90 3.81
CA GLN A 349 -10.44 11.82 2.91
C GLN A 349 -9.60 12.41 1.78
N VAL A 350 -8.46 11.78 1.50
CA VAL A 350 -7.63 12.12 0.34
C VAL A 350 -8.25 11.56 -0.93
N PHE A 351 -7.93 12.15 -2.09
CA PHE A 351 -8.51 11.77 -3.38
C PHE A 351 -8.48 10.26 -3.62
N SER A 352 -7.37 9.60 -3.28
CA SER A 352 -7.21 8.14 -3.43
C SER A 352 -8.13 7.27 -2.57
N GLU A 353 -8.67 7.79 -1.47
CA GLU A 353 -9.57 7.08 -0.55
C GLU A 353 -11.05 7.22 -0.95
N LEU A 354 -11.36 8.17 -1.84
CA LEU A 354 -12.71 8.37 -2.37
C LEU A 354 -13.14 7.21 -3.29
N SER A 355 -14.46 7.00 -3.38
CA SER A 355 -15.03 6.06 -4.35
C SER A 355 -14.65 6.45 -5.78
N THR A 356 -14.58 5.47 -6.69
CA THR A 356 -14.28 5.74 -8.11
C THR A 356 -15.27 6.74 -8.72
N GLU A 357 -16.53 6.72 -8.26
CA GLU A 357 -17.56 7.66 -8.71
C GLU A 357 -17.25 9.09 -8.22
N ASP A 358 -16.86 9.25 -6.95
CA ASP A 358 -16.53 10.56 -6.37
C ASP A 358 -15.21 11.11 -6.92
N GLN A 359 -14.21 10.26 -7.17
CA GLN A 359 -12.98 10.61 -7.88
C GLN A 359 -13.29 11.17 -9.28
N GLY A 360 -14.17 10.48 -10.01
CA GLY A 360 -14.65 10.93 -11.32
C GLY A 360 -15.37 12.28 -11.24
N ARG A 361 -16.25 12.47 -10.25
CA ARG A 361 -16.96 13.75 -10.02
C ARG A 361 -16.00 14.90 -9.75
N ILE A 362 -14.98 14.69 -8.91
CA ILE A 362 -13.98 15.73 -8.59
C ILE A 362 -13.18 16.11 -9.83
N ILE A 363 -12.65 15.13 -10.58
CA ILE A 363 -11.89 15.40 -11.81
C ILE A 363 -12.76 16.12 -12.84
N ASN A 364 -14.00 15.66 -13.04
CA ASN A 364 -14.93 16.31 -13.96
C ASN A 364 -15.22 17.76 -13.52
N GLY A 365 -15.36 18.00 -12.21
CA GLY A 365 -15.50 19.34 -11.65
C GLY A 365 -14.30 20.24 -11.94
N VAL A 366 -13.08 19.73 -11.76
CA VAL A 366 -11.83 20.45 -12.07
C VAL A 366 -11.81 20.90 -13.54
N PHE A 367 -12.06 19.97 -14.47
CA PHE A 367 -12.05 20.28 -15.91
C PHE A 367 -13.19 21.21 -16.32
N LEU A 368 -14.37 21.10 -15.70
CA LEU A 368 -15.48 22.01 -15.92
C LEU A 368 -15.13 23.44 -15.52
N GLU A 369 -14.47 23.61 -14.37
CA GLU A 369 -14.04 24.93 -13.88
C GLU A 369 -12.96 25.53 -14.77
N LEU A 370 -11.95 24.73 -15.17
CA LEU A 370 -10.93 25.18 -16.12
C LEU A 370 -11.53 25.56 -17.48
N LYS A 371 -12.54 24.83 -17.97
CA LYS A 371 -13.24 25.14 -19.23
C LYS A 371 -14.02 26.44 -19.13
N ASN A 372 -14.63 26.72 -17.98
CA ASN A 372 -15.32 27.97 -17.72
C ASN A 372 -14.36 29.16 -17.62
N SER A 373 -13.18 28.97 -17.00
CA SER A 373 -12.17 30.03 -16.87
C SER A 373 -11.41 30.29 -18.18
N PHE A 374 -11.14 29.26 -18.99
CA PHE A 374 -10.31 29.35 -20.19
C PHE A 374 -10.96 28.77 -21.46
N PRO A 375 -12.16 29.22 -21.86
CA PRO A 375 -12.94 28.57 -22.93
C PRO A 375 -12.25 28.57 -24.29
N GLY A 376 -11.60 29.68 -24.67
CA GLY A 376 -10.92 29.80 -25.96
C GLY A 376 -9.64 28.95 -26.06
N GLN A 377 -8.91 28.80 -24.95
CA GLN A 377 -7.70 27.98 -24.91
C GLN A 377 -8.06 26.48 -24.94
N PHE A 378 -9.09 26.08 -24.19
CA PHE A 378 -9.64 24.71 -24.23
C PHE A 378 -10.03 24.28 -25.65
N LEU A 379 -10.81 25.11 -26.34
CA LEU A 379 -11.27 24.81 -27.69
C LEU A 379 -10.10 24.70 -28.70
N LYS A 380 -9.02 25.47 -28.48
CA LYS A 380 -7.82 25.39 -29.32
C LYS A 380 -7.10 24.04 -29.14
N TYR A 381 -6.91 23.57 -27.91
CA TYR A 381 -6.24 22.30 -27.63
C TYR A 381 -7.07 21.10 -28.11
N GLU A 382 -8.38 21.13 -27.91
CA GLU A 382 -9.29 20.08 -28.37
C GLU A 382 -9.29 19.92 -29.90
N LYS A 383 -9.16 21.03 -30.64
CA LYS A 383 -9.02 21.00 -32.11
C LYS A 383 -7.65 20.51 -32.59
N GLN A 384 -6.59 20.74 -31.83
CA GLN A 384 -5.24 20.32 -32.19
C GLN A 384 -5.00 18.84 -31.92
N ILE A 385 -5.54 18.32 -30.81
CA ILE A 385 -5.33 16.96 -30.35
C ILE A 385 -6.70 16.34 -30.02
N ALA A 386 -7.17 15.45 -30.89
CA ALA A 386 -8.42 14.73 -30.66
C ALA A 386 -8.34 13.88 -29.38
N GLY A 387 -9.32 14.03 -28.48
CA GLY A 387 -9.34 13.31 -27.20
C GLY A 387 -8.33 13.83 -26.17
N TRP A 388 -7.80 15.05 -26.34
CA TRP A 388 -6.87 15.67 -25.39
C TRP A 388 -7.43 15.74 -23.96
N GLU A 389 -8.71 16.11 -23.82
CA GLU A 389 -9.34 16.24 -22.50
C GLU A 389 -9.38 14.89 -21.77
N ASP A 390 -9.77 13.81 -22.46
CA ASP A 390 -9.79 12.46 -21.88
C ASP A 390 -8.39 11.98 -21.50
N HIS A 391 -7.38 12.34 -22.30
CA HIS A 391 -5.98 12.03 -21.99
C HIS A 391 -5.51 12.75 -20.73
N GLU A 392 -5.76 14.06 -20.61
CA GLU A 392 -5.37 14.83 -19.42
C GLU A 392 -6.17 14.41 -18.17
N ARG A 393 -7.44 14.02 -18.31
CA ARG A 393 -8.23 13.44 -17.21
C ARG A 393 -7.62 12.14 -16.71
N LYS A 394 -7.25 11.21 -17.61
CA LYS A 394 -6.58 9.95 -17.25
C LYS A 394 -5.21 10.20 -16.60
N ARG A 395 -4.49 11.21 -17.07
CA ARG A 395 -3.21 11.62 -16.52
C ARG A 395 -3.37 12.15 -15.09
N LEU A 396 -4.32 13.06 -14.85
CA LEU A 396 -4.62 13.59 -13.52
C LEU A 396 -5.12 12.50 -12.57
N TYR A 397 -5.93 11.56 -13.07
CA TYR A 397 -6.41 10.40 -12.30
C TYR A 397 -5.27 9.50 -11.82
N SER A 398 -4.24 9.33 -12.65
CA SER A 398 -3.12 8.41 -12.41
C SER A 398 -1.95 9.07 -11.66
N ASP A 399 -1.99 10.39 -11.46
CA ASP A 399 -0.91 11.15 -10.86
C ASP A 399 -0.84 10.94 -9.34
N ASP A 400 0.30 10.48 -8.84
CA ASP A 400 0.49 10.13 -7.44
C ASP A 400 0.40 11.34 -6.50
N ASP A 401 0.82 12.53 -6.96
CA ASP A 401 0.77 13.76 -6.15
C ASP A 401 -0.67 14.27 -6.06
N PHE A 402 -1.41 14.24 -7.17
CA PHE A 402 -2.83 14.59 -7.17
C PHE A 402 -3.67 13.66 -6.29
N ARG A 403 -3.38 12.36 -6.32
CA ARG A 403 -4.09 11.34 -5.52
C ARG A 403 -3.95 11.49 -4.01
N ARG A 404 -2.95 12.26 -3.57
CA ARG A 404 -2.70 12.58 -2.15
C ARG A 404 -3.40 13.86 -1.70
N LEU A 405 -3.97 14.64 -2.62
CA LEU A 405 -4.67 15.88 -2.30
C LEU A 405 -6.08 15.60 -1.79
N THR A 406 -6.56 16.45 -0.89
CA THR A 406 -7.94 16.44 -0.42
C THR A 406 -8.84 17.25 -1.34
N ALA A 407 -10.15 16.97 -1.35
CA ALA A 407 -11.12 17.72 -2.18
C ALA A 407 -11.09 19.24 -1.90
N ARG A 408 -10.82 19.64 -0.65
CA ARG A 408 -10.67 21.04 -0.25
C ARG A 408 -9.43 21.68 -0.87
N GLN A 409 -8.30 20.99 -0.86
CA GLN A 409 -7.05 21.46 -1.48
C GLN A 409 -7.19 21.61 -2.99
N ILE A 410 -7.82 20.64 -3.65
CA ILE A 410 -8.08 20.68 -5.09
C ILE A 410 -8.91 21.92 -5.43
N LYS A 411 -9.98 22.19 -4.69
CA LYS A 411 -10.82 23.37 -4.90
C LYS A 411 -10.05 24.68 -4.69
N ASN A 412 -9.31 24.80 -3.58
CA ASN A 412 -8.54 26.01 -3.29
C ASN A 412 -7.43 26.24 -4.34
N GLY A 413 -6.70 25.19 -4.68
CA GLY A 413 -5.64 25.29 -5.68
C GLY A 413 -6.14 25.60 -7.08
N LEU A 414 -7.31 25.09 -7.44
CA LEU A 414 -7.98 25.43 -8.68
C LEU A 414 -8.36 26.92 -8.74
N THR A 415 -8.90 27.49 -7.66
CA THR A 415 -9.17 28.94 -7.60
C THR A 415 -7.90 29.78 -7.76
N THR A 416 -6.76 29.31 -7.25
CA THR A 416 -5.47 29.99 -7.40
C THR A 416 -4.90 29.81 -8.81
N ALA A 417 -5.00 28.62 -9.39
CA ALA A 417 -4.52 28.33 -10.73
C ALA A 417 -5.30 29.10 -11.81
N CYS A 418 -6.62 29.28 -11.60
CA CYS A 418 -7.49 30.05 -12.50
C CYS A 418 -7.24 31.57 -12.48
N LYS A 419 -6.44 32.10 -11.54
CA LYS A 419 -6.04 33.52 -11.55
C LYS A 419 -4.98 33.81 -12.62
N GLY A 420 -4.34 32.79 -13.19
CA GLY A 420 -3.36 32.94 -14.27
C GLY A 420 -4.00 33.38 -15.59
N GLU A 421 -3.19 33.98 -16.46
CA GLU A 421 -3.61 34.41 -17.81
C GLU A 421 -3.75 33.24 -18.80
N TRP A 422 -3.08 32.12 -18.50
CA TRP A 422 -2.99 30.94 -19.35
C TRP A 422 -3.49 29.70 -18.61
N LEU A 423 -4.07 28.77 -19.38
CA LEU A 423 -4.53 27.47 -18.89
C LEU A 423 -3.36 26.77 -18.16
N PRO A 424 -3.49 26.48 -16.85
CA PRO A 424 -2.43 25.86 -16.09
C PRO A 424 -2.13 24.45 -16.60
N SER A 425 -0.86 24.07 -16.63
CA SER A 425 -0.47 22.67 -16.79
C SER A 425 -0.89 21.86 -15.57
N ILE A 426 -1.08 20.54 -15.72
CA ILE A 426 -1.41 19.66 -14.58
C ILE A 426 -0.42 19.81 -13.42
N GLY A 427 0.88 19.86 -13.71
CA GLY A 427 1.90 20.04 -12.67
C GLY A 427 1.76 21.39 -11.94
N ARG A 428 1.43 22.46 -12.67
CA ARG A 428 1.17 23.78 -12.05
C ARG A 428 -0.11 23.75 -11.21
N LEU A 429 -1.15 23.07 -11.68
CA LEU A 429 -2.39 22.89 -10.94
C LEU A 429 -2.15 22.16 -9.61
N ILE A 430 -1.41 21.04 -9.63
CA ILE A 430 -1.04 20.29 -8.42
C ILE A 430 -0.24 21.17 -7.46
N GLN A 431 0.71 21.95 -7.98
CA GLN A 431 1.48 22.89 -7.18
C GLN A 431 0.60 23.95 -6.51
N CYS A 432 -0.39 24.48 -7.22
CA CYS A 432 -1.35 25.44 -6.65
C CYS A 432 -2.26 24.81 -5.56
N CYS A 433 -2.44 23.49 -5.56
CA CYS A 433 -3.22 22.77 -4.56
C CYS A 433 -2.46 22.51 -3.25
N GLN A 434 -1.16 22.78 -3.21
CA GLN A 434 -0.39 22.73 -1.97
C GLN A 434 -0.67 24.02 -1.18
N PRO A 435 -1.19 23.94 0.06
CA PRO A 435 -1.48 25.13 0.86
C PRO A 435 -0.18 25.85 1.22
N ASP A 436 -0.24 27.18 1.24
CA ASP A 436 0.87 28.00 1.71
C ASP A 436 1.03 27.80 3.22
N LEU A 437 2.26 27.53 3.69
CA LEU A 437 2.51 27.19 5.11
C LEU A 437 2.04 28.31 6.05
N ASN A 438 2.12 29.55 5.58
CA ASN A 438 1.71 30.74 6.32
C ASN A 438 0.20 30.80 6.58
N GLU A 439 -0.64 30.29 5.67
CA GLU A 439 -2.11 30.26 5.86
C GLU A 439 -2.53 29.23 6.93
N LEU A 440 -1.68 28.22 7.17
CA LEU A 440 -1.88 27.21 8.20
C LEU A 440 -1.24 27.56 9.54
N GLY A 441 -0.55 28.70 9.64
CA GLY A 441 0.21 29.09 10.82
C GLY A 441 1.45 28.22 11.08
N LEU A 442 1.94 27.52 10.05
CA LEU A 442 3.14 26.71 10.11
C LEU A 442 4.34 27.58 9.71
N PRO A 443 5.41 27.66 10.53
CA PRO A 443 6.62 28.37 10.13
C PRO A 443 7.31 27.68 8.94
N GLY A 444 8.10 28.46 8.21
CA GLY A 444 8.96 27.90 7.16
C GLY A 444 9.95 26.87 7.72
N MET A 445 10.45 25.96 6.88
CA MET A 445 11.34 24.88 7.34
C MET A 445 12.59 25.39 8.08
N GLU A 446 13.16 26.51 7.61
CA GLU A 446 14.33 27.12 8.22
C GLU A 446 13.99 27.77 9.56
N GLU A 447 12.86 28.47 9.63
CA GLU A 447 12.37 29.14 10.84
C GLU A 447 12.04 28.12 11.94
N ALA A 448 11.39 27.01 11.56
CA ALA A 448 11.10 25.89 12.44
C ALA A 448 12.39 25.28 13.04
N TRP A 449 13.42 25.10 12.21
CA TRP A 449 14.72 24.58 12.67
C TRP A 449 15.45 25.56 13.59
N GLN A 450 15.41 26.85 13.27
CA GLN A 450 16.01 27.90 14.10
C GLN A 450 15.32 27.99 15.47
N GLU A 451 13.99 27.95 15.51
CA GLU A 451 13.23 27.91 16.76
C GLU A 451 13.60 26.67 17.60
N ALA A 452 13.67 25.50 16.96
CA ALA A 452 14.06 24.26 17.63
C ALA A 452 15.48 24.33 18.22
N CYS A 453 16.43 24.94 17.52
CA CYS A 453 17.78 25.15 18.03
C CYS A 453 17.79 26.10 19.23
N ASN A 454 17.17 27.26 19.08
CA ASN A 454 17.15 28.33 20.07
C ASN A 454 16.49 27.87 21.39
N HIS A 455 15.41 27.09 21.31
CA HIS A 455 14.61 26.71 22.48
C HIS A 455 14.79 25.24 22.91
N SER A 456 15.80 24.54 22.38
CA SER A 456 16.13 23.14 22.74
C SER A 456 16.46 22.92 24.22
N HIS A 457 16.78 23.97 24.97
CA HIS A 457 17.04 23.94 26.41
C HIS A 457 15.78 24.13 27.27
N GLU A 458 14.71 24.70 26.71
CA GLU A 458 13.46 25.05 27.40
C GLU A 458 12.22 24.41 26.76
N VAL A 459 12.36 23.13 26.42
CA VAL A 459 11.36 22.36 25.65
C VAL A 459 9.94 22.38 26.25
N ILE A 460 9.84 22.40 27.58
CA ILE A 460 8.57 22.33 28.32
C ILE A 460 7.96 23.72 28.54
N GLN A 461 8.78 24.76 28.63
CA GLN A 461 8.35 26.11 29.01
C GLN A 461 8.11 27.00 27.79
N HIS A 462 8.81 26.73 26.69
CA HIS A 462 8.70 27.51 25.47
C HIS A 462 7.33 27.35 24.79
N ARG A 463 6.82 28.46 24.24
CA ARG A 463 5.61 28.47 23.42
C ARG A 463 6.01 28.30 21.96
N TRP A 464 5.97 27.06 21.51
CA TRP A 464 6.26 26.69 20.12
C TRP A 464 5.31 27.40 19.16
N SER A 465 5.86 27.92 18.05
CA SER A 465 5.08 28.57 16.98
C SER A 465 3.98 27.66 16.43
N HIS A 466 4.28 26.36 16.29
CA HIS A 466 3.32 25.33 15.94
C HIS A 466 3.69 24.00 16.61
N GLU A 467 2.70 23.17 16.94
CA GLU A 467 2.90 21.86 17.59
C GLU A 467 3.73 20.90 16.74
N ALA A 468 3.71 21.07 15.41
CA ALA A 468 4.55 20.35 14.46
C ALA A 468 6.05 20.58 14.70
N VAL A 469 6.46 21.80 15.09
CA VAL A 469 7.88 22.12 15.39
C VAL A 469 8.34 21.34 16.61
N TYR A 470 7.50 21.29 17.64
CA TYR A 470 7.75 20.51 18.85
C TYR A 470 7.86 19.01 18.55
N LEU A 471 6.89 18.44 17.82
CA LEU A 471 6.89 17.01 17.49
C LEU A 471 8.09 16.63 16.60
N ALA A 472 8.48 17.49 15.66
CA ALA A 472 9.69 17.29 14.85
C ALA A 472 10.95 17.28 15.71
N GLY A 473 11.10 18.24 16.63
CA GLY A 473 12.24 18.32 17.54
C GLY A 473 12.29 17.14 18.52
N ARG A 474 11.14 16.65 18.98
CA ARG A 474 11.04 15.42 19.80
C ARG A 474 11.51 14.19 19.03
N ARG A 475 11.15 14.07 17.75
CA ARG A 475 11.53 12.93 16.88
C ARG A 475 13.03 12.88 16.60
N VAL A 476 13.66 14.04 16.48
CA VAL A 476 15.13 14.16 16.35
C VAL A 476 15.83 13.97 17.70
N GLY A 477 15.21 14.44 18.78
CA GLY A 477 15.71 14.37 20.14
C GLY A 477 16.32 15.70 20.60
N TRP A 478 15.68 16.33 21.58
CA TRP A 478 16.08 17.63 22.11
C TRP A 478 17.48 17.66 22.69
N HIS A 479 17.94 16.56 23.30
CA HIS A 479 19.32 16.46 23.78
C HIS A 479 20.32 16.52 22.62
N GLY A 480 20.05 15.82 21.52
CA GLY A 480 20.90 15.80 20.34
C GLY A 480 20.98 17.16 19.67
N ILE A 481 19.86 17.89 19.61
CA ILE A 481 19.81 19.26 19.08
C ILE A 481 20.67 20.21 19.94
N ARG A 482 20.50 20.20 21.28
CA ARG A 482 21.26 21.10 22.17
C ARG A 482 22.75 20.74 22.30
N SER A 483 23.10 19.47 22.17
CA SER A 483 24.48 18.99 22.32
C SER A 483 25.23 18.93 20.99
N ALA A 484 24.58 19.23 19.87
CA ALA A 484 25.22 19.22 18.57
C ALA A 484 26.33 20.26 18.55
N SER A 485 27.57 19.79 18.34
CA SER A 485 28.74 20.65 18.27
C SER A 485 29.51 20.25 17.02
N GLY A 486 29.41 21.10 15.98
CA GLY A 486 30.05 20.90 14.68
C GLY A 486 29.05 20.87 13.52
N ASP A 487 29.44 21.54 12.42
CA ASP A 487 28.57 21.78 11.25
C ASP A 487 28.02 20.49 10.65
N ILE A 488 28.82 19.43 10.57
CA ILE A 488 28.40 18.13 10.00
C ILE A 488 27.26 17.50 10.81
N GLN A 489 27.35 17.57 12.15
CA GLN A 489 26.34 17.01 13.03
C GLN A 489 25.05 17.83 12.99
N VAL A 490 25.16 19.16 12.99
CA VAL A 490 24.05 20.09 12.86
C VAL A 490 23.32 19.87 11.53
N GLN A 491 24.05 19.74 10.41
CA GLN A 491 23.45 19.48 9.10
C GLN A 491 22.74 18.13 9.02
N ARG A 492 23.29 17.09 9.66
CA ARG A 492 22.63 15.77 9.73
C ARG A 492 21.33 15.84 10.54
N LEU A 493 21.35 16.50 11.70
CA LEU A 493 20.17 16.65 12.54
C LEU A 493 19.12 17.54 11.88
N LYS A 494 19.55 18.64 11.24
CA LYS A 494 18.70 19.51 10.44
C LYS A 494 17.97 18.73 9.36
N LYS A 495 18.67 17.86 8.63
CA LYS A 495 18.05 16.99 7.62
C LYS A 495 16.97 16.07 8.21
N ILE A 496 17.28 15.39 9.32
CA ILE A 496 16.32 14.51 9.99
C ILE A 496 15.11 15.32 10.51
N PHE A 497 15.36 16.53 11.01
CA PHE A 497 14.32 17.44 11.45
C PHE A 497 13.44 17.91 10.31
N THR A 498 14.01 18.35 9.18
CA THR A 498 13.24 18.81 8.02
C THR A 498 12.40 17.68 7.43
N ASP A 499 12.94 16.46 7.36
CA ASP A 499 12.20 15.28 6.89
C ASP A 499 11.02 14.99 7.84
N ALA A 500 11.25 15.02 9.15
CA ALA A 500 10.20 14.82 10.16
C ALA A 500 9.14 15.93 10.15
N TYR A 501 9.58 17.19 10.02
CA TYR A 501 8.72 18.36 9.98
C TYR A 501 7.85 18.36 8.73
N GLN A 502 8.41 18.03 7.56
CA GLN A 502 7.65 17.90 6.31
C GLN A 502 6.51 16.88 6.46
N HIS A 503 6.78 15.73 7.07
CA HIS A 503 5.73 14.74 7.31
C HIS A 503 4.61 15.27 8.22
N LEU A 504 4.96 16.00 9.28
CA LEU A 504 3.98 16.59 10.18
C LEU A 504 3.19 17.73 9.52
N VAL A 505 3.84 18.52 8.64
CA VAL A 505 3.19 19.51 7.80
C VAL A 505 2.17 18.82 6.88
N ASP A 506 2.57 17.75 6.19
CA ASP A 506 1.67 16.96 5.34
C ASP A 506 0.47 16.41 6.12
N ASP A 507 0.69 15.91 7.34
CA ASP A 507 -0.38 15.40 8.20
C ASP A 507 -1.31 16.53 8.69
N THR A 508 -0.75 17.70 9.02
CA THR A 508 -1.54 18.90 9.37
C THR A 508 -2.39 19.35 8.20
N ILE A 509 -1.83 19.32 6.99
CA ILE A 509 -2.51 19.64 5.73
C ILE A 509 -3.67 18.67 5.47
N ARG A 510 -3.51 17.38 5.80
CA ARG A 510 -4.57 16.36 5.75
C ARG A 510 -5.60 16.51 6.88
N GLY A 511 -5.40 17.45 7.81
CA GLY A 511 -6.33 17.71 8.91
C GLY A 511 -6.11 16.84 10.14
N ALA A 512 -4.94 16.24 10.30
CA ALA A 512 -4.57 15.55 11.53
C ALA A 512 -4.44 16.57 12.68
N ASP A 513 -5.05 16.26 13.82
CA ASP A 513 -4.91 17.08 15.02
C ASP A 513 -3.61 16.73 15.77
N LEU A 514 -2.55 17.50 15.48
CA LEU A 514 -1.26 17.35 16.15
C LEU A 514 -1.27 17.84 17.62
N ARG A 515 -2.31 18.57 18.05
CA ARG A 515 -2.35 19.17 19.39
C ARG A 515 -2.45 18.13 20.47
N GLY A 516 -3.29 17.11 20.27
CA GLY A 516 -3.47 16.03 21.23
C GLY A 516 -2.17 15.28 21.51
N GLU A 517 -1.42 14.96 20.46
CA GLU A 517 -0.13 14.26 20.56
C GLU A 517 0.93 15.13 21.24
N ALA A 518 1.02 16.41 20.89
CA ALA A 518 1.96 17.34 21.50
C ALA A 518 1.69 17.54 23.00
N ILE A 519 0.43 17.69 23.40
CA ILE A 519 0.03 17.85 24.81
C ILE A 519 0.34 16.58 25.61
N ALA A 520 0.04 15.40 25.07
CA ALA A 520 0.37 14.13 25.73
C ALA A 520 1.89 13.98 25.93
N ALA A 521 2.68 14.25 24.89
CA ALA A 521 4.13 14.17 24.94
C ALA A 521 4.76 15.19 25.93
N LEU A 522 4.22 16.41 26.02
CA LEU A 522 4.65 17.41 27.00
C LEU A 522 4.34 16.98 28.43
N THR A 523 3.16 16.37 28.64
CA THR A 523 2.73 15.88 29.96
C THR A 523 3.61 14.71 30.43
N ASP A 524 3.93 13.78 29.54
CA ASP A 524 4.83 12.66 29.82
C ASP A 524 6.24 13.14 30.18
N MET A 525 6.77 14.12 29.44
CA MET A 525 8.09 14.68 29.72
C MET A 525 8.15 15.43 31.05
N ARG A 526 7.07 16.14 31.42
CA ARG A 526 6.95 16.80 32.74
C ARG A 526 6.93 15.78 33.86
N ARG A 527 6.16 14.70 33.71
CA ARG A 527 6.09 13.60 34.67
C ARG A 527 7.44 12.92 34.87
N GLN A 528 8.16 12.60 33.78
CA GLN A 528 9.52 12.04 33.86
C GLN A 528 10.47 12.97 34.62
N SER A 529 10.39 14.28 34.38
CA SER A 529 11.19 15.26 35.14
C SER A 529 10.86 15.30 36.63
N GLU A 530 9.58 15.16 37.01
CA GLU A 530 9.14 15.10 38.41
C GLU A 530 9.59 13.80 39.09
N GLU A 531 9.51 12.67 38.40
CA GLU A 531 10.00 11.36 38.87
C GLU A 531 11.53 11.37 39.04
N GLU A 532 12.27 11.98 38.13
CA GLU A 532 13.73 12.18 38.28
C GLU A 532 14.07 13.07 39.48
N LYS A 533 13.32 14.16 39.69
CA LYS A 533 13.48 15.04 40.87
C LYS A 533 13.15 14.29 42.17
N ALA A 534 12.07 13.51 42.19
CA ALA A 534 11.67 12.70 43.33
C ALA A 534 12.72 11.61 43.64
N THR A 535 13.29 10.98 42.62
CA THR A 535 14.36 10.00 42.76
C THR A 535 15.63 10.63 43.31
N ARG A 536 16.05 11.80 42.78
CA ARG A 536 17.20 12.55 43.31
C ARG A 536 16.98 12.99 44.76
N TYR A 537 15.77 13.44 45.09
CA TYR A 537 15.42 13.81 46.46
C TYR A 537 15.40 12.60 47.40
N GLY A 538 14.86 11.46 46.95
CA GLY A 538 14.90 10.19 47.68
C GLY A 538 16.33 9.71 47.91
N GLN A 539 17.18 9.76 46.88
CA GLN A 539 18.62 9.45 46.99
C GLN A 539 19.33 10.39 47.96
N PHE A 540 19.02 11.69 47.94
CA PHE A 540 19.56 12.67 48.87
C PHE A 540 19.15 12.39 50.33
N LEU A 541 17.89 12.05 50.58
CA LEU A 541 17.42 11.67 51.91
C LEU A 541 18.08 10.39 52.42
N VAL A 542 18.19 9.37 51.55
CA VAL A 542 18.91 8.12 51.88
C VAL A 542 20.37 8.42 52.20
N GLN A 543 21.02 9.30 51.44
CA GLN A 543 22.40 9.70 51.68
C GLN A 543 22.55 10.43 53.02
N GLN A 544 21.65 11.36 53.34
CA GLN A 544 21.67 12.10 54.60
C GLN A 544 21.47 11.16 55.81
N GLU A 545 20.61 10.16 55.67
CA GLU A 545 20.37 9.16 56.72
C GLU A 545 21.57 8.22 56.89
N MET A 546 22.19 7.81 55.78
CA MET A 546 23.46 7.06 55.81
C MET A 546 24.57 7.84 56.52
N ASP A 547 24.69 9.15 56.26
CA ASP A 547 25.69 10.01 56.88
C ASP A 547 25.45 10.15 58.40
N LYS A 548 24.18 10.26 58.84
CA LYS A 548 23.82 10.27 60.28
C LYS A 548 24.15 8.94 60.98
N GLN A 549 23.96 7.82 60.28
CA GLN A 549 24.29 6.49 60.79
C GLN A 549 25.78 6.16 60.68
N GLY A 550 26.61 7.09 60.19
CA GLY A 550 28.06 6.92 60.06
C GLY A 550 28.46 5.88 59.02
N ILE A 551 27.60 5.61 58.03
CA ILE A 551 27.83 4.62 56.98
C ILE A 551 28.57 5.31 55.81
N PRO A 552 29.80 4.88 55.45
CA PRO A 552 30.59 5.54 54.42
C PRO A 552 29.97 5.39 53.01
N GLN A 553 30.07 6.44 52.19
CA GLN A 553 29.54 6.53 50.81
C GLN A 553 29.98 5.40 49.86
N ARG A 554 31.16 4.82 50.10
CA ARG A 554 31.68 3.66 49.36
C ARG A 554 32.14 2.62 50.36
N MET A 555 31.30 1.62 50.56
CA MET A 555 31.59 0.48 51.42
C MET A 555 31.93 -0.73 50.56
N SER A 556 33.06 -1.37 50.84
CA SER A 556 33.37 -2.69 50.26
C SER A 556 32.43 -3.75 50.85
N GLY A 557 31.99 -4.73 50.06
CA GLY A 557 31.09 -5.80 50.53
C GLY A 557 31.62 -6.56 51.75
N ALA A 558 32.94 -6.68 51.90
CA ALA A 558 33.59 -7.27 53.08
C ALA A 558 33.46 -6.38 54.34
N GLU A 559 33.47 -5.06 54.17
CA GLU A 559 33.34 -4.09 55.26
C GLU A 559 31.90 -3.99 55.76
N ALA A 560 30.92 -4.15 54.85
CA ALA A 560 29.50 -4.27 55.18
C ALA A 560 29.21 -5.49 56.06
N LEU A 561 29.74 -6.66 55.68
CA LEU A 561 29.61 -7.89 56.45
C LEU A 561 30.27 -7.80 57.83
N LYS A 562 31.40 -7.10 57.94
CA LYS A 562 32.12 -6.92 59.22
C LYS A 562 31.33 -6.05 60.21
N ARG A 563 30.66 -4.99 59.73
CA ARG A 563 29.80 -4.15 60.56
C ARG A 563 28.51 -4.86 61.00
N MET A 564 27.88 -5.64 60.12
CA MET A 564 26.70 -6.44 60.49
C MET A 564 27.01 -7.49 61.57
N ARG A 565 28.21 -8.08 61.54
CA ARG A 565 28.66 -9.04 62.57
C ARG A 565 29.02 -8.42 63.91
N ALA A 566 29.29 -7.11 63.95
CA ALA A 566 29.65 -6.38 65.17
C ALA A 566 28.44 -5.78 65.88
N GLY A 567 27.27 -5.74 65.23
CA GLY A 567 26.00 -5.25 65.80
C GLY A 567 25.06 -6.36 66.30
N LEU A 568 25.44 -7.63 66.14
CA LEU A 568 24.83 -8.83 66.76
C LEU A 568 25.67 -9.23 67.96
#